data_AF-A0A5P0YZC4-F1
#
_entry.id   AF-A0A5P0YZC4-F1
#
_cell.length_a   1.000
_cell.length_b   1.000
_cell.length_c   1.000
_cell.angle_alpha   90.00
_cell.angle_beta   90.00
_cell.angle_gamma   90.00
#
_symmetry.space_group_name_H-M   'P 1'
#
loop_
_entity.id
_entity.type
_entity.pdbx_description
1 polymer ?
#
loop_
_entity_poly.entity_id
_entity_poly.type
_entity_poly.pdbx_seq_one_letter_code
_entity_poly.pdbx_strand_id
1 'polypeptide(L)'
;PGQRITVPLSADGQLSTPEQFAAIVLRAGADGSRVVLGDVARVELGAQSYAWGTREDGHPATAAGVQLRPGANAVRTASAVRERMAELAPLLPRGVEASIPFDTAPFVKISIQKVVQTLLEAMLLVFAVMYL
;
A
#
# COMPACT_ATOMS: atom_id res chain seq x y z
N PRO A 1 -25.77 -31.77 -40.44
CA PRO A 1 -24.79 -30.83 -41.03
C PRO A 1 -24.74 -29.54 -40.21
N GLY A 2 -23.74 -29.40 -39.34
CA GLY A 2 -23.65 -28.28 -38.41
C GLY A 2 -22.25 -28.15 -37.84
N GLN A 3 -21.75 -26.92 -37.76
CA GLN A 3 -20.44 -26.54 -37.24
C GLN A 3 -20.15 -27.24 -35.90
N ARG A 4 -19.01 -27.94 -35.80
CA ARG A 4 -18.64 -28.74 -34.61
C ARG A 4 -17.58 -28.08 -33.72
N ILE A 5 -16.92 -27.04 -34.20
CA ILE A 5 -15.80 -26.38 -33.51
C ILE A 5 -15.93 -24.87 -33.67
N THR A 6 -15.85 -24.16 -32.55
CA THR A 6 -15.71 -22.70 -32.48
C THR A 6 -14.49 -22.43 -31.62
N VAL A 7 -13.58 -21.57 -32.09
CA VAL A 7 -12.36 -21.20 -31.36
C VAL A 7 -12.37 -19.68 -31.17
N PRO A 8 -12.18 -19.17 -29.94
CA PRO A 8 -12.02 -17.74 -29.72
C PRO A 8 -10.70 -17.26 -30.33
N LEU A 9 -10.75 -16.18 -31.10
CA LEU A 9 -9.59 -15.50 -31.66
C LEU A 9 -9.30 -14.25 -30.83
N SER A 10 -8.07 -14.11 -30.34
CA SER A 10 -7.58 -12.92 -29.64
C SER A 10 -6.30 -12.42 -30.32
N ALA A 11 -6.14 -11.10 -30.37
CA ALA A 11 -4.93 -10.44 -30.85
C ALA A 11 -4.49 -9.41 -29.80
N ASP A 12 -3.20 -9.41 -29.45
CA ASP A 12 -2.62 -8.44 -28.53
C ASP A 12 -2.27 -7.16 -29.28
N GLY A 13 -3.18 -6.19 -29.22
CA GLY A 13 -3.00 -4.86 -29.82
C GLY A 13 -2.41 -3.81 -28.88
N GLN A 14 -2.19 -4.14 -27.60
CA GLN A 14 -1.67 -3.21 -26.60
C GLN A 14 -0.15 -3.27 -26.51
N LEU A 15 0.46 -2.13 -26.21
CA LEU A 15 1.90 -2.00 -25.98
C LEU A 15 2.20 -2.16 -24.49
N SER A 16 3.27 -2.87 -24.16
CA SER A 16 3.62 -3.24 -22.80
C SER A 16 4.99 -2.73 -22.34
N THR A 17 5.89 -2.40 -23.27
CA THR A 17 7.25 -1.98 -22.93
C THR A 17 7.57 -0.57 -23.45
N PRO A 18 8.43 0.21 -22.78
CA PRO A 18 8.84 1.54 -23.24
C PRO A 18 9.35 1.55 -24.68
N GLU A 19 10.03 0.49 -25.12
CA GLU A 19 10.56 0.35 -26.48
C GLU A 19 9.44 0.24 -27.52
N GLN A 20 8.36 -0.46 -27.19
CA GLN A 20 7.18 -0.56 -28.04
C GLN A 20 6.47 0.81 -28.17
N PHE A 21 6.38 1.56 -27.07
CA PHE A 21 5.86 2.93 -27.10
C PHE A 21 6.77 3.88 -27.90
N ALA A 22 8.09 3.75 -27.79
CA ALA A 22 9.04 4.55 -28.57
C ALA A 22 8.94 4.27 -30.08
N ALA A 23 8.53 3.07 -30.48
CA ALA A 23 8.35 2.68 -31.88
C ALA A 23 7.01 3.14 -32.50
N ILE A 24 6.16 3.87 -31.76
CA ILE A 24 4.90 4.40 -32.29
C ILE A 24 5.19 5.36 -33.44
N VAL A 25 4.62 5.08 -34.61
CA VAL A 25 4.77 5.93 -35.80
C VAL A 25 3.90 7.19 -35.64
N LEU A 26 4.53 8.35 -35.64
CA LEU A 26 3.85 9.66 -35.61
C LEU A 26 3.53 10.15 -37.01
N ARG A 27 4.43 9.93 -37.97
CA ARG A 27 4.27 10.31 -39.37
C ARG A 27 5.03 9.35 -40.28
N ALA A 28 4.39 8.93 -41.37
CA ALA A 28 5.05 8.24 -42.47
C ALA A 28 5.19 9.19 -43.67
N GLY A 29 6.40 9.31 -44.21
CA GLY A 29 6.72 10.07 -45.41
C GLY A 29 6.44 9.28 -46.69
N ALA A 30 6.21 9.97 -47.80
CA ALA A 30 5.97 9.35 -49.12
C ALA A 30 7.22 8.67 -49.70
N ASP A 31 8.39 9.00 -49.17
CA ASP A 31 9.71 8.46 -49.50
C ASP A 31 10.05 7.17 -48.72
N GLY A 32 9.12 6.66 -47.90
CA GLY A 32 9.34 5.49 -47.04
C GLY A 32 10.04 5.83 -45.72
N SER A 33 10.38 7.10 -45.49
CA SER A 33 10.83 7.55 -44.18
C SER A 33 9.68 7.50 -43.17
N ARG A 34 10.00 7.31 -41.89
CA ARG A 34 9.03 7.41 -40.80
C ARG A 34 9.66 8.10 -39.62
N VAL A 35 8.85 8.89 -38.92
CA VAL A 35 9.19 9.49 -37.64
C VAL A 35 8.44 8.71 -36.57
N VAL A 36 9.17 8.19 -35.60
CA VAL A 36 8.60 7.49 -34.44
C VAL A 36 8.67 8.35 -33.18
N LEU A 37 7.91 7.99 -32.15
CA LEU A 37 7.84 8.74 -30.89
C LEU A 37 9.23 8.89 -30.26
N GLY A 38 10.07 7.87 -30.34
CA GLY A 38 11.44 7.89 -29.85
C GLY A 38 12.36 8.92 -30.53
N ASP A 39 12.02 9.37 -31.75
CA ASP A 39 12.81 10.39 -32.45
C ASP A 39 12.59 11.80 -31.86
N VAL A 40 11.47 12.01 -31.15
CA VAL A 40 11.04 13.33 -30.67
C VAL A 40 10.80 13.40 -29.16
N ALA A 41 10.74 12.26 -28.46
CA ALA A 41 10.49 12.19 -27.03
C ALA A 41 11.27 11.04 -26.36
N ARG A 42 11.57 11.19 -25.07
CA ARG A 42 12.14 10.12 -24.24
C ARG A 42 11.02 9.35 -23.57
N VAL A 43 10.98 8.05 -23.81
CA VAL A 43 10.02 7.14 -23.18
C VAL A 43 10.73 6.31 -22.11
N GLU A 44 10.29 6.42 -20.87
CA GLU A 44 10.84 5.67 -19.74
C GLU A 44 9.76 5.31 -18.72
N LEU A 45 10.02 4.28 -17.93
CA LEU A 45 9.16 3.92 -16.81
C LEU A 45 9.45 4.85 -15.62
N GLY A 46 8.53 5.75 -15.33
CA GLY A 46 8.62 6.70 -14.23
C GLY A 46 7.51 6.53 -13.20
N ALA A 47 7.57 7.34 -12.13
CA ALA A 47 6.45 7.47 -11.21
C ALA A 47 5.31 8.24 -11.87
N GLN A 48 4.06 7.87 -11.55
CA GLN A 48 2.90 8.61 -12.04
C GLN A 48 2.85 10.05 -11.50
N SER A 49 3.32 10.26 -10.27
CA SER A 49 3.39 11.58 -9.63
C SER A 49 4.63 11.66 -8.75
N TYR A 50 5.30 12.81 -8.81
CA TYR A 50 6.49 13.14 -8.00
C TYR A 50 6.18 14.15 -6.89
N ALA A 51 4.90 14.38 -6.58
CA ALA A 51 4.49 15.38 -5.60
C ALA A 51 4.85 15.02 -4.15
N TRP A 52 5.17 13.75 -3.88
CA TRP A 52 5.45 13.24 -2.54
C TRP A 52 6.76 12.48 -2.52
N GLY A 53 7.56 12.71 -1.49
CA GLY A 53 8.74 11.92 -1.18
C GLY A 53 8.77 11.65 0.32
N THR A 54 8.70 10.39 0.72
CA THR A 54 8.71 10.00 2.12
C THR A 54 10.12 9.54 2.51
N ARG A 55 10.50 9.86 3.75
CA ARG A 55 11.73 9.37 4.37
C ARG A 55 11.41 8.85 5.76
N GLU A 56 12.06 7.78 6.13
CA GLU A 56 12.07 7.23 7.48
C GLU A 56 13.50 7.25 7.99
N ASP A 57 13.73 7.91 9.12
CA ASP A 57 15.06 8.11 9.71
C ASP A 57 16.13 8.60 8.72
N GLY A 58 15.74 9.49 7.79
CA GLY A 58 16.61 10.06 6.75
C GLY A 58 16.78 9.21 5.49
N HIS A 59 16.36 7.94 5.53
CA HIS A 59 16.44 6.99 4.41
C HIS A 59 15.20 7.09 3.50
N PRO A 60 15.34 6.93 2.17
CA PRO A 60 14.19 6.88 1.27
C PRO A 60 13.23 5.75 1.64
N ALA A 61 11.95 6.07 1.82
CA ALA A 61 10.93 5.11 2.18
C ALA A 61 9.63 5.39 1.41
N THR A 62 8.70 4.45 1.46
CA THR A 62 7.31 4.67 1.03
C THR A 62 6.39 4.46 2.22
N ALA A 63 5.30 5.22 2.29
CA ALA A 63 4.35 5.12 3.38
C ALA A 63 2.92 5.18 2.87
N ALA A 64 2.03 4.49 3.58
CA ALA A 64 0.59 4.55 3.37
C ALA A 64 -0.08 4.97 4.67
N GLY A 65 -0.80 6.10 4.62
CA GLY A 65 -1.61 6.56 5.75
C GLY A 65 -2.92 5.76 5.83
N VAL A 66 -3.16 5.11 6.97
CA VAL A 66 -4.42 4.40 7.21
C VAL A 66 -5.33 5.27 8.06
N GLN A 67 -6.47 5.66 7.50
CA GLN A 67 -7.48 6.44 8.21
C GLN A 67 -8.62 5.55 8.69
N LEU A 68 -9.03 5.76 9.93
CA LEU A 68 -10.12 5.01 10.54
C LEU A 68 -11.47 5.47 9.96
N ARG A 69 -12.32 4.50 9.62
CA ARG A 69 -13.70 4.80 9.21
C ARG A 69 -14.52 5.36 10.39
N PRO A 70 -15.50 6.25 10.14
CA PRO A 70 -16.39 6.72 11.19
C PRO A 70 -17.04 5.56 11.95
N GLY A 71 -17.00 5.60 13.29
CA GLY A 71 -17.55 4.57 14.17
C GLY A 71 -16.76 3.26 14.25
N ALA A 72 -15.61 3.14 13.56
CA ALA A 72 -14.75 1.97 13.70
C ALA A 72 -13.91 2.02 15.00
N ASN A 73 -13.41 0.86 15.43
CA ASN A 73 -12.62 0.74 16.66
C ASN A 73 -11.12 0.83 16.34
N ALA A 74 -10.44 1.83 16.90
CA ALA A 74 -9.03 2.10 16.63
C ALA A 74 -8.10 0.93 16.99
N VAL A 75 -8.26 0.34 18.19
CA VAL A 75 -7.39 -0.74 18.68
C VAL A 75 -7.54 -2.00 17.82
N ARG A 76 -8.79 -2.39 17.52
CA ARG A 76 -9.08 -3.55 16.69
C ARG A 76 -8.57 -3.36 15.26
N THR A 77 -8.77 -2.18 14.68
CA THR A 77 -8.30 -1.88 13.32
C THR A 77 -6.78 -1.88 13.26
N ALA A 78 -6.09 -1.28 14.23
CA ALA A 78 -4.62 -1.30 14.26
C ALA A 78 -4.06 -2.72 14.39
N SER A 79 -4.67 -3.57 15.23
CA SER A 79 -4.28 -4.98 15.33
C SER A 79 -4.45 -5.73 14.01
N ALA A 80 -5.58 -5.53 13.32
CA ALA A 80 -5.83 -6.17 12.02
C ALA A 80 -4.85 -5.70 10.93
N VAL A 81 -4.49 -4.42 10.92
CA VAL A 81 -3.47 -3.89 10.00
C VAL A 81 -2.11 -4.53 10.27
N ARG A 82 -1.72 -4.63 11.55
CA ARG A 82 -0.44 -5.26 11.94
C ARG A 82 -0.38 -6.74 11.56
N GLU A 83 -1.48 -7.47 11.78
CA GLU A 83 -1.59 -8.87 11.37
C GLU A 83 -1.45 -9.02 9.85
N ARG A 84 -2.16 -8.19 9.09
CA ARG A 84 -2.05 -8.21 7.62
C ARG A 84 -0.65 -7.86 7.11
N MET A 85 0.02 -6.90 7.76
CA MET A 85 1.41 -6.56 7.40
C MET A 85 2.37 -7.71 7.71
N ALA A 86 2.15 -8.45 8.79
CA ALA A 86 2.95 -9.63 9.11
C ALA A 86 2.75 -10.77 8.10
N GLU A 87 1.53 -10.96 7.58
CA GLU A 87 1.25 -11.92 6.50
C GLU A 87 1.90 -11.53 5.16
N LEU A 88 2.01 -10.22 4.89
CA LEU A 88 2.60 -9.71 3.64
C LEU A 88 4.13 -9.61 3.70
N ALA A 89 4.72 -9.52 4.89
CA ALA A 89 6.16 -9.38 5.06
C ALA A 89 6.99 -10.44 4.31
N PRO A 90 6.60 -11.73 4.24
CA PRO A 90 7.35 -12.74 3.49
C PRO A 90 7.29 -12.58 1.96
N LEU A 91 6.30 -11.84 1.44
CA LEU A 91 6.11 -11.60 0.01
C LEU A 91 6.94 -10.40 -0.48
N LEU A 92 7.55 -9.65 0.44
CA LEU A 92 8.34 -8.50 0.10
C LEU A 92 9.65 -8.93 -0.58
N PRO A 93 10.12 -8.16 -1.59
CA PRO A 93 11.41 -8.40 -2.21
C PRO A 93 12.55 -8.23 -1.20
N ARG A 94 13.69 -8.86 -1.48
CA ARG A 94 14.88 -8.75 -0.62
C ARG A 94 15.28 -7.29 -0.42
N GLY A 95 15.55 -6.93 0.84
CA GLY A 95 15.97 -5.58 1.23
C GLY A 95 14.83 -4.60 1.49
N VAL A 96 13.57 -5.05 1.48
CA VAL A 96 12.42 -4.25 1.89
C VAL A 96 11.88 -4.78 3.21
N GLU A 97 11.76 -3.88 4.19
CA GLU A 97 11.19 -4.17 5.51
C GLU A 97 9.95 -3.30 5.75
N ALA A 98 8.97 -3.86 6.45
CA ALA A 98 7.76 -3.14 6.83
C ALA A 98 7.91 -2.61 8.27
N SER A 99 7.84 -1.28 8.42
CA SER A 99 7.81 -0.57 9.69
C SER A 99 6.43 0.07 9.91
N ILE A 100 6.09 0.32 11.18
CA ILE A 100 4.90 1.12 11.56
C ILE A 100 5.40 2.23 12.49
N PRO A 101 5.93 3.34 11.94
CA PRO A 101 6.55 4.39 12.74
C PRO A 101 5.54 5.25 13.50
N PHE A 102 4.29 5.30 13.04
CA PHE A 102 3.23 6.09 13.64
C PHE A 102 1.99 5.24 13.93
N ASP A 103 1.70 5.01 15.22
CA ASP A 103 0.52 4.29 15.70
C ASP A 103 -0.03 4.93 16.98
N THR A 104 -1.35 5.16 17.02
CA THR A 104 -2.05 5.76 18.16
C THR A 104 -2.75 4.73 19.05
N ALA A 105 -2.94 3.49 18.58
CA ALA A 105 -3.63 2.44 19.32
C ALA A 105 -2.93 2.01 20.63
N PRO A 106 -1.57 1.96 20.72
CA PRO A 106 -0.89 1.60 21.96
C PRO A 106 -1.25 2.53 23.13
N PHE A 107 -1.39 3.83 22.88
CA PHE A 107 -1.76 4.80 23.90
C PHE A 107 -3.16 4.54 24.46
N VAL A 108 -4.14 4.26 23.59
CA VAL A 108 -5.51 3.91 23.99
C VAL A 108 -5.51 2.62 24.82
N LYS A 109 -4.76 1.60 24.39
CA LYS A 109 -4.65 0.32 25.10
C LYS A 109 -4.08 0.49 26.51
N ILE A 110 -2.97 1.24 26.64
CA ILE A 110 -2.33 1.49 27.94
C ILE A 110 -3.27 2.30 28.85
N SER A 111 -3.99 3.28 28.31
CA SER A 111 -4.94 4.09 29.08
C SER A 111 -6.05 3.24 29.69
N ILE A 112 -6.66 2.33 28.91
CA ILE A 112 -7.68 1.40 29.41
C ILE A 112 -7.09 0.49 30.50
N GLN A 113 -5.90 -0.07 30.27
CA GLN A 113 -5.24 -0.93 31.25
C GLN A 113 -4.99 -0.20 32.58
N LYS A 114 -4.60 1.08 32.54
CA LYS A 114 -4.40 1.89 33.73
C LYS A 114 -5.69 2.20 34.48
N VAL A 115 -6.79 2.47 33.76
CA VAL A 115 -8.11 2.64 34.39
C VAL A 115 -8.56 1.35 35.09
N VAL A 116 -8.36 0.19 34.46
CA VAL A 116 -8.70 -1.10 35.08
C VAL A 116 -7.83 -1.38 36.31
N GLN A 117 -6.53 -1.09 36.23
CA GLN A 117 -5.61 -1.26 37.36
C GLN A 117 -6.05 -0.38 38.56
N THR A 118 -6.30 0.90 38.32
CA THR A 118 -6.72 1.84 39.37
C THR A 118 -8.09 1.49 39.95
N LEU A 119 -9.01 0.95 39.15
CA LEU A 119 -10.28 0.42 39.64
C LEU A 119 -10.08 -0.75 40.61
N LEU A 120 -9.20 -1.70 40.29
CA LEU A 120 -8.89 -2.83 41.17
C LEU A 120 -8.21 -2.37 42.47
N GLU A 121 -7.27 -1.43 42.38
CA GLU A 121 -6.64 -0.81 43.55
C GLU A 121 -7.68 -0.14 44.45
N ALA A 122 -8.61 0.63 43.87
CA ALA A 122 -9.70 1.26 44.61
C ALA A 122 -10.62 0.24 45.30
N MET A 123 -10.98 -0.85 44.63
CA MET A 123 -11.80 -1.93 45.22
C MET A 123 -11.10 -2.59 46.42
N LEU A 124 -9.80 -2.89 46.28
CA LEU A 124 -9.01 -3.46 47.37
C LEU A 124 -8.91 -2.53 48.57
N LEU A 125 -8.70 -1.23 48.32
CA LEU A 125 -8.66 -0.22 49.38
C LEU A 125 -10.00 -0.10 50.11
N VAL A 126 -11.12 -0.09 49.38
CA VAL A 126 -12.46 -0.07 49.99
C VAL A 126 -12.69 -1.31 50.86
N PHE A 127 -12.32 -2.50 50.36
CA PHE A 127 -12.43 -3.74 51.14
C PHE A 127 -11.59 -3.69 52.43
N ALA A 128 -10.34 -3.21 52.33
CA ALA A 128 -9.46 -3.08 53.48
C ALA A 128 -10.04 -2.13 54.56
N VAL A 129 -10.63 -1.01 54.14
CA VAL A 129 -11.25 -0.04 55.05
C VAL A 129 -12.49 -0.61 55.76
N MET A 130 -13.31 -1.43 55.09
CA MET A 130 -14.49 -2.03 55.73
C MET A 130 -14.16 -3.19 56.68
N TYR A 131 -13.00 -3.82 56.52
CA TYR A 131 -12.56 -4.94 57.35
C TYR A 131 -11.87 -4.51 58.66
N LEU A 132 -11.17 -3.37 58.64
CA LEU A 132 -10.51 -2.75 59.81
C LEU A 132 -11.52 -2.03 60.72
#